data_AF-A0AAN8CDD4-F1
#
_entry.id   AF-A0AAN8CDD4-F1
#
_cell.length_a   1.000
_cell.length_b   1.000
_cell.length_c   1.000
_cell.angle_alpha   90.00
_cell.angle_beta   90.00
_cell.angle_gamma   90.00
#
_symmetry.space_group_name_H-M   'P 1'
#
loop_
_entity.id
_entity.type
_entity.pdbx_description
1 polymer ?
#
loop_
_entity_poly.entity_id
_entity_poly.type
_entity_poly.pdbx_seq_one_letter_code
_entity_poly.pdbx_strand_id
1 'polypeptide(L)' 'MDMKQHCVKLSVQPSRGLVDEKFTVLVQNLLPGFQLTIHALHQCEDGHSWEAFAHYTADATGTVNDKTIKIQED' A
#
# COMPACT_ATOMS: atom_id res chain seq x y z
N MET A 1 16.00 26.19 6.17
CA MET A 1 14.78 25.37 6.32
C MET A 1 15.16 23.97 5.88
N ASP A 2 15.53 23.10 6.81
CA ASP A 2 15.88 21.72 6.54
C ASP A 2 14.65 20.96 6.06
N MET A 3 14.44 20.94 4.75
CA MET A 3 13.44 20.09 4.11
C MET A 3 13.97 18.65 4.18
N LYS A 4 13.91 18.05 5.38
CA LYS A 4 14.16 16.62 5.56
C LYS A 4 13.22 15.92 4.60
N GLN A 5 13.78 15.36 3.53
CA GLN A 5 13.04 14.51 2.61
C GLN A 5 12.51 13.35 3.44
N HIS A 6 11.21 13.39 3.77
CA HIS A 6 10.53 12.27 4.40
C HIS A 6 10.40 11.22 3.30
N CYS A 7 11.39 10.34 3.20
CA CYS A 7 11.40 9.23 2.25
C CYS A 7 10.31 8.25 2.68
N VAL A 8 9.14 8.32 2.03
CA VAL A 8 8.03 7.41 2.30
C VAL A 8 8.49 5.99 2.03
N LYS A 9 8.33 5.11 3.02
CA LYS A 9 8.73 3.70 2.90
C LYS A 9 7.49 2.84 2.76
N LEU A 10 7.33 2.21 1.59
CA LEU A 10 6.32 1.20 1.33
C LEU A 10 6.93 -0.20 1.50
N SER A 11 6.24 -1.08 2.22
CA SER A 11 6.65 -2.47 2.39
C SER A 11 5.44 -3.38 2.26
N VAL A 12 5.61 -4.49 1.54
CA VAL A 12 4.54 -5.47 1.29
C VAL A 12 5.04 -6.85 1.68
N GLN A 13 4.27 -7.56 2.50
CA GLN A 13 4.59 -8.93 2.91
C GLN A 13 3.35 -9.83 2.95
N PRO A 14 3.43 -11.04 2.39
CA PRO A 14 4.55 -11.56 1.61
C PRO A 14 4.67 -10.85 0.26
N SER A 15 5.89 -10.73 -0.27
CA SER A 15 6.12 -10.10 -1.58
C SER A 15 5.91 -11.07 -2.75
N ARG A 16 5.81 -12.37 -2.45
CA ARG A 16 5.45 -13.46 -3.35
C ARG A 16 4.66 -14.49 -2.57
N GLY A 17 3.55 -14.94 -3.12
CA GLY A 17 2.62 -15.86 -2.47
C GLY A 17 1.67 -16.46 -3.49
N LEU A 18 0.72 -17.26 -3.01
CA LEU A 18 -0.40 -17.73 -3.83
C LEU A 18 -1.34 -16.55 -4.14
N VAL A 19 -2.15 -16.67 -5.20
CA VAL A 19 -3.14 -15.64 -5.56
C VAL A 19 -4.14 -15.37 -4.43
N ASP A 20 -4.50 -16.43 -3.70
CA ASP A 20 -5.41 -16.39 -2.56
C ASP A 20 -4.74 -16.02 -1.23
N GLU A 21 -3.41 -15.89 -1.21
CA GLU A 21 -2.64 -15.53 -0.03
C GLU A 21 -2.84 -14.05 0.32
N LYS A 22 -3.15 -13.80 1.58
CA LYS A 22 -3.31 -12.44 2.09
C LYS A 22 -1.94 -11.79 2.21
N PHE A 23 -1.82 -10.55 1.74
CA PHE A 23 -0.66 -9.72 1.98
C PHE A 23 -1.00 -8.44 2.73
N THR A 24 -0.02 -7.96 3.49
CA THR A 24 -0.10 -6.76 4.29
C THR A 24 0.74 -5.66 3.64
N VAL A 25 0.15 -4.48 3.52
CA VAL A 25 0.84 -3.27 3.08
C VAL A 25 1.13 -2.39 4.29
N LEU A 26 2.39 -1.97 4.43
CA LEU A 26 2.88 -1.09 5.47
C LEU A 26 3.47 0.18 4.82
N VAL A 27 3.01 1.36 5.24
CA VAL A 27 3.57 2.64 4.82
C VAL A 27 4.12 3.37 6.04
N GLN A 28 5.39 3.75 6.01
CA GLN A 28 6.09 4.39 7.13
C GLN A 28 6.75 5.70 6.68
N ASN A 29 7.20 6.47 7.67
CA ASN A 29 7.93 7.72 7.49
C ASN A 29 7.07 8.82 6.84
N LEU A 30 5.78 8.83 7.16
CA LEU A 30 4.83 9.88 6.80
C LEU A 30 4.81 10.94 7.90
N LEU A 31 4.26 12.11 7.59
CA LEU A 31 3.92 13.08 8.64
C LEU A 31 2.65 12.62 9.38
N PRO A 32 2.51 12.88 10.68
CA PRO A 32 1.28 12.59 11.40
C PRO A 32 0.08 13.27 10.74
N GLY A 33 -1.01 12.52 10.51
CA GLY A 33 -2.21 13.04 9.84
C GLY A 33 -2.08 13.21 8.32
N PHE A 34 -0.97 12.78 7.72
CA PHE A 34 -0.79 12.86 6.27
C PHE A 34 -1.79 11.94 5.55
N GLN A 35 -2.50 12.51 4.57
CA GLN A 35 -3.43 11.76 3.75
C GLN A 35 -2.72 11.18 2.54
N LEU A 36 -2.96 9.92 2.24
CA LEU A 36 -2.38 9.23 1.09
C LEU A 36 -3.36 8.25 0.47
N THR A 37 -3.14 7.95 -0.80
CA THR A 37 -3.89 6.95 -1.55
C THR A 37 -2.96 5.78 -1.85
N ILE A 38 -3.37 4.58 -1.45
CA ILE A 38 -2.70 3.35 -1.88
C ILE A 38 -3.43 2.85 -3.12
N HIS A 39 -2.67 2.61 -4.19
CA HIS A 39 -3.16 2.09 -5.46
C HIS A 39 -2.53 0.72 -5.71
N ALA A 40 -3.36 -0.28 -5.99
CA ALA A 40 -2.96 -1.61 -6.42
C ALA A 40 -3.43 -1.81 -7.87
N LEU A 41 -2.49 -2.18 -8.72
CA LEU A 41 -2.71 -2.46 -10.13
C LEU A 41 -2.23 -3.89 -10.41
N HIS A 42 -3.14 -4.74 -10.88
CA HIS A 42 -2.85 -6.07 -11.38
C HIS A 42 -3.01 -6.05 -12.90
N GLN A 43 -1.98 -6.46 -13.64
CA GLN A 43 -2.02 -6.62 -15.09
C GLN A 43 -1.74 -8.08 -15.42
N CYS A 44 -2.69 -8.72 -16.10
CA CYS A 44 -2.53 -10.08 -16.62
C CYS A 44 -1.86 -10.06 -18.00
N GLU A 45 -1.22 -11.17 -18.37
CA GLU A 45 -0.58 -11.36 -19.68
C GLU A 45 -1.55 -11.21 -20.86
N ASP A 46 -2.83 -11.55 -20.66
CA ASP A 46 -3.89 -11.39 -21.66
C ASP A 46 -4.32 -9.93 -21.90
N GLY A 47 -3.68 -8.97 -21.22
CA GLY A 47 -3.94 -7.53 -21.37
C GLY A 47 -5.10 -7.01 -20.53
N HIS A 48 -5.68 -7.84 -19.66
CA HIS A 48 -6.67 -7.42 -18.67
C HIS A 48 -6.00 -6.76 -17.46
N SER A 49 -6.59 -5.68 -16.97
CA SER A 49 -6.09 -4.94 -15.80
C SER A 49 -7.17 -4.73 -14.76
N TRP A 50 -6.82 -4.94 -13.49
CA TRP A 50 -7.66 -4.65 -12.35
C TRP A 50 -6.99 -3.62 -11.46
N GLU A 51 -7.77 -2.65 -11.01
CA GLU A 51 -7.32 -1.56 -10.18
C GLU A 51 -8.13 -1.53 -8.88
N ALA A 52 -7.42 -1.30 -7.77
CA ALA A 52 -8.03 -1.05 -6.48
C ALA A 52 -7.33 0.15 -5.82
N PHE A 53 -8.11 1.09 -5.31
CA PHE A 53 -7.60 2.25 -4.60
C PHE A 53 -8.28 2.38 -3.24
N ALA A 54 -7.53 2.85 -2.26
CA ALA A 54 -8.08 3.22 -0.96
C ALA A 54 -7.37 4.46 -0.41
N HIS A 55 -8.13 5.26 0.33
CA HIS A 55 -7.64 6.47 1.00
C HIS A 55 -7.31 6.16 2.45
N TYR A 56 -6.21 6.73 2.92
CA TYR A 56 -5.64 6.49 4.25
C TYR A 56 -5.17 7.79 4.84
N THR A 57 -5.18 7.84 6.17
CA THR A 57 -4.56 8.91 6.93
C THR A 57 -3.53 8.26 7.85
N ALA A 58 -2.31 8.81 7.83
CA ALA A 58 -1.24 8.37 8.71
C ALA A 58 -1.62 8.61 10.17
N ASP A 59 -1.29 7.63 11.01
CA ASP A 59 -1.48 7.74 12.45
C ASP A 59 -0.56 8.82 13.08
N ALA A 60 -0.67 9.00 14.39
CA ALA A 60 0.13 9.97 15.13
C ALA A 60 1.65 9.71 15.05
N THR A 61 2.07 8.51 14.66
CA THR A 61 3.47 8.11 14.47
C THR A 61 3.95 8.29 13.03
N GLY A 62 3.09 8.72 12.11
CA GLY A 62 3.45 8.82 10.70
C GLY A 62 3.44 7.47 10.00
N THR A 63 2.61 6.54 10.45
CA THR A 63 2.52 5.18 9.91
C THR A 63 1.10 4.86 9.44
N VAL A 64 0.99 4.05 8.41
CA VAL A 64 -0.24 3.36 8.00
C VAL A 64 0.06 1.87 8.13
N ASN A 65 -0.38 1.30 9.25
CA ASN A 65 -0.19 -0.12 9.57
C ASN A 65 -1.40 -0.96 9.14
N ASP A 66 -1.12 -2.21 8.77
CA ASP A 66 -2.06 -3.33 8.83
C ASP A 66 -3.33 -3.20 7.98
N LYS A 67 -3.18 -3.02 6.67
CA LYS A 67 -4.29 -3.33 5.75
C LYS A 67 -3.98 -4.55 4.92
N THR A 68 -4.73 -5.60 5.23
CA THR A 68 -4.86 -6.80 4.43
C THR A 68 -5.56 -6.44 3.12
N ILE A 69 -4.85 -6.57 2.01
CA ILE A 69 -5.45 -6.46 0.68
C ILE A 69 -5.63 -7.89 0.17
N LYS A 70 -6.83 -8.19 -0.35
CA LYS A 70 -7.09 -9.40 -1.14
C LYS A 70 -7.36 -8.97 -2.57
N ILE A 71 -6.56 -9.46 -3.51
CA ILE A 71 -6.87 -9.38 -4.93
C ILE A 71 -7.51 -10.73 -5.25
N GLN A 72 -8.81 -10.74 -5.52
CA GLN A 72 -9.55 -11.95 -5.89
C GLN A 72 -9.89 -11.82 -7.36
N GLU A 73 -9.38 -12.71 -8.20
CA GLU A 73 -9.87 -12.92 -9.56
C GLU A 73 -11.23 -13.63 -9.46
N ASP A 74 -12.22 -13.14 -10.21
CA ASP A 74 -13.58 -13.73 -10.32
C ASP A 74 -13.59 -14.91 -11.31
#